data_AF-A0A3D4XZ08-F1
#
_entry.id   AF-A0A3D4XZ08-F1
#
_cell.length_a   1.000
_cell.length_b   1.000
_cell.length_c   1.000
_cell.angle_alpha   90.00
_cell.angle_beta   90.00
_cell.angle_gamma   90.00
#
_symmetry.space_group_name_H-M   'P 1'
#
loop_
_entity.id
_entity.type
_entity.pdbx_description
1 polymer ?
#
loop_
_entity_poly.entity_id
_entity_poly.type
_entity_poly.pdbx_seq_one_letter_code
_entity_poly.pdbx_strand_id
1 'polypeptide(L)'
;MNKDGIEYADDDKESVWTLMKLRVPSLVLGLVLGVALSFVTSRFEEVLAVNISVAFFIPFVVYMADAVGTQTQNIYSRDLKSGKALFRKYLFKESILGITLGLIFGLIIFPVIIFWFNSFELALAVSLSTFGAIASAPLIALLITEVLELEHLDPAVGAGPIATVIQDTASVLIYGFIASALIL
;
A
#
# COMPACT_ATOMS: atom_id res chain seq x y z
N MET A 1 31.28 10.35 -12.14
CA MET A 1 30.50 9.10 -12.26
C MET A 1 30.37 8.50 -10.87
N ASN A 2 29.14 8.49 -10.33
CA ASN A 2 28.85 7.75 -9.10
C ASN A 2 28.90 6.24 -9.40
N LYS A 3 29.30 5.41 -8.43
CA LYS A 3 29.65 4.00 -8.64
C LYS A 3 28.52 3.11 -9.16
N ASP A 4 27.28 3.60 -9.12
CA ASP A 4 26.08 2.82 -9.44
C ASP A 4 25.52 3.10 -10.84
N GLY A 5 26.11 4.01 -11.62
CA GLY A 5 25.62 4.35 -12.96
C GLY A 5 24.26 5.08 -12.98
N ILE A 6 23.68 5.36 -11.82
CA ILE A 6 22.44 6.12 -11.65
C ILE A 6 22.79 7.60 -11.60
N GLU A 7 22.44 8.32 -12.65
CA GLU A 7 22.53 9.78 -12.71
C GLU A 7 21.33 10.37 -11.95
N TYR A 8 21.54 10.75 -10.69
CA TYR A 8 20.56 11.53 -9.95
C TYR A 8 20.56 12.94 -10.51
N ALA A 9 19.42 13.39 -11.03
CA ALA A 9 19.27 14.78 -11.45
C ALA A 9 19.45 15.72 -10.25
N ASP A 10 20.27 16.74 -10.44
CA ASP A 10 20.36 17.85 -9.52
C ASP A 10 19.19 18.81 -9.80
N ASP A 11 18.11 18.65 -9.04
CA ASP A 11 16.88 19.45 -9.19
C ASP A 11 17.15 20.97 -9.13
N ASP A 12 18.24 21.42 -8.49
CA ASP A 12 18.63 22.84 -8.40
C ASP A 12 19.33 23.35 -9.67
N LYS A 13 19.87 22.46 -10.51
CA LYS A 13 20.66 22.81 -11.70
C LYS A 13 20.03 22.38 -13.02
N GLU A 14 19.25 21.31 -13.00
CA GLU A 14 18.66 20.73 -14.20
C GLU A 14 17.45 21.54 -14.68
N SER A 15 17.30 21.61 -16.01
CA SER A 15 16.13 22.28 -16.59
C SER A 15 14.84 21.52 -16.25
N VAL A 16 13.71 22.23 -16.14
CA VAL A 16 12.38 21.63 -15.93
C VAL A 16 12.10 20.51 -16.95
N TRP A 17 12.55 20.68 -18.19
CA TRP A 17 12.38 19.68 -19.25
C TRP A 17 13.18 18.40 -18.99
N THR A 18 14.41 18.52 -18.47
CA THR A 18 15.22 17.36 -18.06
C THR A 18 14.52 16.60 -16.93
N LEU A 19 14.09 17.33 -15.89
CA LEU A 19 13.39 16.75 -14.74
C LEU A 19 12.09 16.05 -15.15
N MET A 20 11.32 16.66 -16.05
CA MET A 20 10.13 16.04 -16.61
C MET A 20 10.46 14.71 -17.31
N LYS A 21 11.46 14.68 -18.20
CA LYS A 21 11.83 13.45 -18.92
C LYS A 21 12.23 12.30 -18.00
N LEU A 22 12.82 12.61 -16.84
CA LEU A 22 13.20 11.61 -15.85
C LEU A 22 12.00 11.07 -15.06
N ARG A 23 10.96 11.89 -14.84
CA ARG A 23 9.76 11.52 -14.05
C ARG A 23 8.63 10.94 -14.90
N VAL A 24 8.47 11.37 -16.15
CA VAL A 24 7.37 10.94 -17.03
C VAL A 24 7.26 9.42 -17.17
N PRO A 25 8.35 8.63 -17.32
CA PRO A 25 8.23 7.18 -17.46
C PRO A 25 7.56 6.50 -16.27
N SER A 26 7.96 6.86 -15.03
CA SER A 26 7.37 6.28 -13.82
C SER A 26 5.93 6.79 -13.59
N LEU A 27 5.64 8.05 -13.93
CA LEU A 27 4.29 8.61 -13.85
C LEU A 27 3.33 8.00 -14.88
N VAL A 28 3.79 7.72 -16.10
CA VAL A 28 2.99 7.03 -17.12
C VAL A 28 2.69 5.59 -16.69
N LEU A 29 3.67 4.90 -16.10
CA LEU A 29 3.43 3.59 -15.50
C LEU A 29 2.38 3.69 -14.37
N GLY A 30 2.54 4.65 -13.47
CA GLY A 30 1.57 4.91 -12.40
C GLY A 30 0.16 5.21 -12.91
N LEU A 31 0.04 5.96 -14.01
CA LEU A 31 -1.25 6.24 -14.66
C LEU A 31 -1.91 4.96 -15.17
N VAL A 32 -1.17 4.12 -15.91
CA VAL A 32 -1.70 2.85 -16.43
C VAL A 32 -2.15 1.94 -15.30
N LEU A 33 -1.35 1.85 -14.24
CA LEU A 33 -1.67 1.05 -13.07
C LEU A 33 -2.88 1.62 -12.28
N GLY A 34 -3.00 2.93 -12.16
CA GLY A 34 -4.16 3.58 -11.54
C GLY A 34 -5.46 3.36 -12.32
N VAL A 35 -5.39 3.33 -13.66
CA VAL A 35 -6.52 2.92 -14.50
C VAL A 35 -6.88 1.45 -14.26
N ALA A 36 -5.89 0.56 -14.14
CA ALA A 36 -6.14 -0.85 -13.80
C ALA A 36 -6.83 -1.00 -12.43
N LEU A 37 -6.37 -0.25 -11.42
CA LEU A 37 -6.99 -0.21 -10.10
C LEU A 37 -8.45 0.29 -10.17
N SER A 38 -8.74 1.27 -11.02
CA SER A 38 -10.12 1.74 -11.23
C SER A 38 -11.05 0.64 -11.76
N PHE A 39 -10.56 -0.24 -12.63
CA PHE A 39 -11.32 -1.42 -13.06
C PHE A 39 -11.59 -2.40 -11.91
N VAL A 40 -10.62 -2.59 -11.01
CA VAL A 40 -10.81 -3.43 -9.80
C VAL A 40 -11.87 -2.82 -8.89
N THR A 41 -11.77 -1.53 -8.58
CA THR A 41 -12.76 -0.83 -7.74
C THR A 41 -14.17 -0.89 -8.34
N SER A 42 -14.30 -0.77 -9.67
CA SER A 42 -15.61 -0.85 -10.33
C SER A 42 -16.32 -2.21 -10.20
N ARG A 43 -15.62 -3.28 -9.76
CA ARG A 43 -16.26 -4.57 -9.45
C ARG A 43 -17.11 -4.52 -8.18
N PHE A 44 -16.95 -3.47 -7.38
CA PHE A 44 -17.70 -3.24 -6.15
C PHE A 44 -18.80 -2.18 -6.32
N GLU A 45 -19.20 -1.85 -7.55
CA GLU A 45 -20.26 -0.87 -7.83
C GLU A 45 -21.58 -1.21 -7.13
N GLU A 46 -21.94 -2.50 -7.05
CA GLU A 46 -23.18 -2.95 -6.39
C GLU A 46 -23.21 -2.59 -4.90
N VAL A 47 -22.15 -2.90 -4.15
CA VAL A 47 -22.05 -2.55 -2.73
C VAL A 47 -21.98 -1.02 -2.52
N LEU A 48 -21.32 -0.30 -3.43
CA LEU A 48 -21.28 1.16 -3.39
C LEU A 48 -22.66 1.79 -3.65
N ALA A 49 -23.48 1.19 -4.50
CA ALA A 49 -24.85 1.63 -4.77
C ALA A 49 -25.78 1.38 -3.57
N VAL A 50 -25.57 0.27 -2.83
CA VAL A 50 -26.32 -0.03 -1.60
C VAL A 50 -25.94 0.93 -0.48
N ASN A 51 -24.65 1.22 -0.30
CA ASN A 51 -24.18 2.18 0.70
C ASN A 51 -23.02 3.03 0.19
N ILE A 52 -23.33 4.25 -0.25
CA ILE A 52 -22.32 5.19 -0.78
C ILE A 52 -21.23 5.55 0.24
N SER A 53 -21.51 5.41 1.53
CA SER A 53 -20.54 5.69 2.60
C SER A 53 -19.34 4.75 2.55
N VAL A 54 -19.49 3.57 1.93
CA VAL A 54 -18.38 2.63 1.69
C VAL A 54 -17.27 3.31 0.89
N ALA A 55 -17.62 4.15 -0.10
CA ALA A 55 -16.65 4.87 -0.93
C ALA A 55 -15.77 5.83 -0.12
N PHE A 56 -16.30 6.42 0.95
CA PHE A 56 -15.58 7.43 1.75
C PHE A 56 -14.36 6.85 2.48
N PHE A 57 -14.37 5.53 2.74
CA PHE A 57 -13.30 4.85 3.46
C PHE A 57 -12.29 4.14 2.56
N ILE A 58 -12.51 4.08 1.24
CA ILE A 58 -11.51 3.54 0.29
C ILE A 58 -10.16 4.25 0.47
N PRO A 59 -10.08 5.60 0.45
CA PRO A 59 -8.80 6.29 0.58
C PRO A 59 -8.14 6.03 1.93
N PHE A 60 -8.94 5.92 3.00
CA PHE A 60 -8.44 5.66 4.35
C PHE A 60 -7.80 4.27 4.47
N VAL A 61 -8.51 3.21 4.03
CA VAL A 61 -8.01 1.83 4.13
C VAL A 61 -6.74 1.67 3.30
N VAL A 62 -6.74 2.19 2.07
CA VAL A 62 -5.58 2.17 1.17
C VAL A 62 -4.39 2.91 1.80
N TYR A 63 -4.60 4.15 2.26
CA TYR A 63 -3.54 4.95 2.89
C TYR A 63 -2.94 4.26 4.12
N MET A 64 -3.77 3.72 5.01
CA MET A 64 -3.26 3.11 6.25
C MET A 64 -2.41 1.87 5.96
N ALA A 65 -2.79 1.07 4.97
CA ALA A 65 -2.03 -0.11 4.58
C ALA A 65 -0.71 0.28 3.87
N ASP A 66 -0.75 1.23 2.93
CA ASP A 66 0.45 1.74 2.26
C ASP A 66 1.43 2.41 3.25
N ALA A 67 0.93 3.15 4.24
CA ALA A 67 1.76 3.77 5.27
C ALA A 67 2.52 2.73 6.12
N VAL A 68 1.87 1.62 6.47
CA VAL A 68 2.53 0.51 7.20
C VAL A 68 3.50 -0.24 6.29
N GLY A 69 3.09 -0.57 5.06
CA GLY A 69 3.95 -1.24 4.08
C GLY A 69 5.22 -0.44 3.76
N THR A 70 5.08 0.87 3.53
CA THR A 70 6.19 1.79 3.28
C THR A 70 7.15 1.86 4.48
N GLN A 71 6.65 1.86 5.72
CA GLN A 71 7.51 1.80 6.91
C GLN A 71 8.32 0.49 6.94
N THR A 72 7.67 -0.66 6.74
CA THR A 72 8.35 -1.95 6.67
C THR A 72 9.39 -1.99 5.55
N GLN A 73 9.04 -1.51 4.35
CA GLN A 73 9.94 -1.45 3.19
C GLN A 73 11.17 -0.58 3.45
N ASN A 74 11.00 0.60 4.05
CA ASN A 74 12.10 1.51 4.34
C ASN A 74 13.07 0.94 5.37
N ILE A 75 12.55 0.30 6.42
CA ILE A 75 13.38 -0.35 7.45
C ILE A 75 14.12 -1.54 6.83
N TYR A 76 13.43 -2.39 6.08
CA TYR A 76 14.01 -3.61 5.50
C TYR A 76 15.08 -3.31 4.45
N SER A 77 14.79 -2.42 3.50
CA SER A 77 15.75 -2.02 2.45
C SER A 77 17.03 -1.40 3.03
N ARG A 78 16.91 -0.56 4.06
CA ARG A 78 18.07 -0.02 4.79
C ARG A 78 18.90 -1.13 5.43
N ASP A 79 18.24 -2.08 6.09
CA ASP A 79 18.93 -3.12 6.84
C ASP A 79 19.56 -4.18 5.91
N LEU A 80 18.98 -4.40 4.71
CA LEU A 80 19.58 -5.14 3.59
C LEU A 80 20.91 -4.51 3.15
N LYS A 81 20.91 -3.20 2.85
CA LYS A 81 22.15 -2.48 2.46
C LYS A 81 23.26 -2.55 3.51
N SER A 82 22.89 -2.68 4.79
CA SER A 82 23.84 -2.82 5.89
C SER A 82 24.31 -4.26 6.16
N GLY A 83 23.80 -5.25 5.41
CA GLY A 83 24.09 -6.68 5.59
C GLY A 83 23.52 -7.28 6.87
N LYS A 84 22.53 -6.61 7.50
CA LYS A 84 21.96 -7.00 8.81
C LYS A 84 20.59 -7.66 8.69
N ALA A 85 19.98 -7.63 7.51
CA ALA A 85 18.66 -8.17 7.28
C ALA A 85 18.69 -9.68 7.02
N LEU A 86 17.73 -10.39 7.61
CA LEU A 86 17.43 -11.79 7.33
C LEU A 86 15.94 -11.88 6.99
N PHE A 87 15.61 -12.13 5.73
CA PHE A 87 14.24 -12.15 5.22
C PHE A 87 13.26 -12.90 6.13
N ARG A 88 13.59 -14.15 6.49
CA ARG A 88 12.73 -14.98 7.35
C ARG A 88 12.43 -14.35 8.71
N LYS A 89 13.39 -13.63 9.30
CA LYS A 89 13.23 -12.98 10.60
C LYS A 89 12.37 -11.72 10.49
N TYR A 90 12.54 -10.95 9.41
CA TYR A 90 11.66 -9.82 9.11
C TYR A 90 10.25 -10.28 8.81
N LEU A 91 10.09 -11.26 7.91
CA LEU A 91 8.79 -11.82 7.55
C LEU A 91 7.99 -12.21 8.79
N PHE A 92 8.60 -12.93 9.73
CA PHE A 92 7.93 -13.30 10.97
C PHE A 92 7.59 -12.09 11.86
N LYS A 93 8.56 -11.22 12.16
CA LYS A 93 8.37 -10.09 13.08
C LYS A 93 7.40 -9.05 12.53
N GLU A 94 7.59 -8.68 11.28
CA GLU A 94 6.78 -7.67 10.59
C GLU A 94 5.36 -8.18 10.34
N SER A 95 5.16 -9.48 10.08
CA SER A 95 3.79 -10.05 10.01
C SER A 95 3.06 -9.93 11.35
N ILE A 96 3.73 -10.22 12.46
CA ILE A 96 3.15 -10.06 13.80
C ILE A 96 2.84 -8.58 14.07
N LEU A 97 3.73 -7.67 13.68
CA LEU A 97 3.48 -6.23 13.80
C LEU A 97 2.30 -5.79 12.96
N GLY A 98 2.20 -6.21 11.69
CA GLY A 98 1.06 -5.92 10.81
C GLY A 98 -0.27 -6.40 11.39
N ILE A 99 -0.32 -7.64 11.89
CA ILE A 99 -1.52 -8.18 12.55
C ILE A 99 -1.88 -7.35 13.80
N THR A 100 -0.88 -7.01 14.62
CA THR A 100 -1.09 -6.25 15.86
C THR A 100 -1.59 -4.83 15.56
N LEU A 101 -0.95 -4.13 14.62
CA LEU A 101 -1.34 -2.79 14.19
C LEU A 101 -2.70 -2.79 13.50
N GLY A 102 -2.96 -3.78 12.64
CA GLY A 102 -4.25 -3.96 12.00
C GLY A 102 -5.37 -4.12 13.04
N LEU A 103 -5.11 -4.89 14.11
CA LEU A 103 -6.10 -5.09 15.17
C LEU A 103 -6.34 -3.79 15.94
N ILE A 104 -5.26 -3.09 16.31
CA ILE A 104 -5.34 -1.80 17.01
C ILE A 104 -6.13 -0.78 16.18
N PHE A 105 -5.76 -0.56 14.92
CA PHE A 105 -6.40 0.44 14.07
C PHE A 105 -7.82 0.05 13.65
N GLY A 106 -8.08 -1.24 13.42
CA GLY A 106 -9.43 -1.77 13.19
C GLY A 106 -10.36 -1.54 14.39
N LEU A 107 -9.86 -1.75 15.61
CA LEU A 107 -10.61 -1.47 16.85
C LEU A 107 -10.82 0.02 17.09
N ILE A 108 -9.86 0.86 16.71
CA ILE A 108 -9.97 2.33 16.86
C ILE A 108 -11.00 2.90 15.87
N ILE A 109 -11.00 2.46 14.62
CA ILE A 109 -11.89 3.02 13.61
C ILE A 109 -13.36 2.58 13.81
N PHE A 110 -13.59 1.42 14.43
CA PHE A 110 -14.93 0.89 14.68
C PHE A 110 -15.87 1.89 15.40
N PRO A 111 -15.55 2.38 16.62
CA PRO A 111 -16.42 3.32 17.33
C PRO A 111 -16.55 4.64 16.58
N VAL A 112 -15.50 5.12 15.89
CA VAL A 112 -15.57 6.35 15.10
C VAL A 112 -16.68 6.27 14.04
N ILE A 113 -16.77 5.14 13.34
CA ILE A 113 -17.79 4.93 12.31
C ILE A 113 -19.17 4.75 12.92
N ILE A 114 -19.29 4.01 14.03
CA ILE A 114 -20.55 3.88 14.77
C ILE A 114 -21.07 5.27 15.18
N PHE A 115 -20.23 6.13 15.76
CA PHE A 115 -20.65 7.45 16.21
C PHE A 115 -21.02 8.40 15.06
N TRP A 116 -20.36 8.29 13.91
CA TRP A 116 -20.60 9.19 12.79
C TRP A 116 -21.77 8.74 11.91
N PHE A 117 -21.82 7.47 11.53
CA PHE A 117 -22.78 6.95 10.55
C PHE A 117 -23.94 6.19 11.18
N ASN A 118 -23.85 5.82 12.47
CA ASN A 118 -24.84 5.01 13.17
C ASN A 118 -25.19 3.70 12.42
N SER A 119 -24.19 3.10 11.74
CA SER A 119 -24.32 1.83 11.01
C SER A 119 -23.30 0.84 11.52
N PHE A 120 -23.80 -0.29 12.03
CA PHE A 120 -22.97 -1.37 12.54
C PHE A 120 -22.28 -2.13 11.41
N GLU A 121 -22.98 -2.36 10.29
CA GLU A 121 -22.48 -3.05 9.11
C GLU A 121 -21.29 -2.30 8.50
N LEU A 122 -21.42 -0.97 8.34
CA LEU A 122 -20.35 -0.13 7.82
C LEU A 122 -19.14 -0.11 8.77
N ALA A 123 -19.38 0.05 10.08
CA ALA A 123 -18.31 0.05 11.07
C ALA A 123 -17.54 -1.28 11.06
N LEU A 124 -18.25 -2.41 11.02
CA LEU A 124 -17.64 -3.72 10.99
C LEU A 124 -16.87 -3.95 9.68
N ALA A 125 -17.46 -3.58 8.54
CA ALA A 125 -16.84 -3.72 7.23
C ALA A 125 -15.52 -2.94 7.15
N VAL A 126 -15.51 -1.67 7.52
CA VAL A 126 -14.30 -0.85 7.47
C VAL A 126 -13.26 -1.31 8.49
N SER A 127 -13.66 -1.69 9.70
CA SER A 127 -12.72 -2.18 10.72
C SER A 127 -12.03 -3.48 10.34
N LEU A 128 -12.78 -4.48 9.87
CA LEU A 128 -12.21 -5.76 9.43
C LEU A 128 -11.34 -5.58 8.18
N SER A 129 -11.72 -4.66 7.29
CA SER A 129 -10.94 -4.34 6.09
C SER A 129 -9.66 -3.61 6.42
N THR A 130 -9.70 -2.67 7.36
CA THR A 130 -8.51 -1.98 7.90
C THR A 130 -7.56 -3.00 8.52
N PHE A 131 -8.08 -3.94 9.32
CA PHE A 131 -7.29 -5.04 9.86
C PHE A 131 -6.63 -5.86 8.75
N GLY A 132 -7.41 -6.35 7.78
CA GLY A 132 -6.90 -7.20 6.71
C GLY A 132 -5.87 -6.51 5.82
N ALA A 133 -6.14 -5.27 5.42
CA ALA A 133 -5.25 -4.49 4.57
C ALA A 133 -3.91 -4.23 5.28
N ILE A 134 -3.93 -3.76 6.53
CA ILE A 134 -2.72 -3.52 7.33
C ILE A 134 -1.97 -4.82 7.63
N ALA A 135 -2.67 -5.91 7.95
CA ALA A 135 -2.03 -7.19 8.21
C ALA A 135 -1.32 -7.76 6.97
N SER A 136 -1.82 -7.47 5.77
CA SER A 136 -1.19 -7.87 4.50
C SER A 136 0.01 -7.02 4.11
N ALA A 137 0.08 -5.76 4.58
CA ALA A 137 1.03 -4.78 4.07
C ALA A 137 2.51 -5.15 4.28
N PRO A 138 2.94 -5.66 5.45
CA PRO A 138 4.33 -6.04 5.63
C PRO A 138 4.75 -7.23 4.75
N LEU A 139 3.82 -8.16 4.45
CA LEU A 139 4.10 -9.28 3.56
C LEU A 139 4.40 -8.79 2.15
N ILE A 140 3.55 -7.91 1.62
CA ILE A 140 3.69 -7.32 0.28
C ILE A 140 4.99 -6.52 0.19
N ALA A 141 5.23 -5.64 1.16
CA ALA A 141 6.43 -4.82 1.22
C ALA A 141 7.73 -5.65 1.23
N LEU A 142 7.79 -6.66 2.09
CA LEU A 142 8.98 -7.53 2.21
C LEU A 142 9.20 -8.37 0.96
N LEU A 143 8.13 -8.95 0.38
CA LEU A 143 8.26 -9.78 -0.83
C LEU A 143 8.76 -8.97 -2.02
N ILE A 144 8.22 -7.78 -2.23
CA ILE A 144 8.64 -6.92 -3.35
C ILE A 144 10.08 -6.46 -3.17
N THR A 145 10.43 -6.02 -1.96
CA THR A 145 11.81 -5.60 -1.65
C THR A 145 12.81 -6.74 -1.83
N GLU A 146 12.47 -7.95 -1.35
CA GLU A 146 13.32 -9.14 -1.48
C GLU A 146 13.50 -9.55 -2.95
N VAL A 147 12.43 -9.55 -3.75
CA VAL A 147 12.51 -9.90 -5.17
C VAL A 147 13.43 -8.92 -5.91
N LEU A 148 13.34 -7.62 -5.63
CA LEU A 148 14.22 -6.63 -6.27
C LEU A 148 15.69 -6.83 -5.88
N GLU A 149 15.97 -7.14 -4.62
CA GLU A 149 17.33 -7.45 -4.15
C GLU A 149 17.89 -8.70 -4.86
N LEU A 150 17.07 -9.75 -5.02
CA LEU A 150 17.46 -10.98 -5.72
C LEU A 150 17.76 -10.76 -7.20
N GLU A 151 17.08 -9.80 -7.84
CA GLU A 151 17.34 -9.37 -9.23
C GLU A 151 18.49 -8.34 -9.33
N HIS A 152 19.20 -8.06 -8.23
CA HIS A 152 20.29 -7.08 -8.15
C HIS A 152 19.88 -5.64 -8.54
N LEU A 153 18.60 -5.31 -8.37
CA LEU A 153 18.07 -3.96 -8.55
C LEU A 153 18.07 -3.24 -7.21
N ASP A 154 18.42 -1.94 -7.17
CA ASP A 154 18.36 -1.17 -5.91
C ASP A 154 16.91 -1.10 -5.40
N PRO A 155 16.59 -1.76 -4.28
CA PRO A 155 15.22 -1.76 -3.76
C PRO A 155 14.74 -0.36 -3.36
N ALA A 156 15.66 0.57 -3.07
CA ALA A 156 15.32 1.95 -2.74
C ALA A 156 14.83 2.76 -3.95
N VAL A 157 15.17 2.34 -5.18
CA VAL A 157 14.84 3.07 -6.41
C VAL A 157 13.65 2.44 -7.14
N GLY A 158 13.58 1.11 -7.19
CA GLY A 158 12.56 0.38 -7.97
C GLY A 158 11.28 0.03 -7.23
N ALA A 159 11.33 -0.11 -5.90
CA ALA A 159 10.22 -0.69 -5.14
C ALA A 159 9.00 0.23 -5.01
N GLY A 160 9.19 1.55 -5.01
CA GLY A 160 8.14 2.52 -4.65
C GLY A 160 6.84 2.36 -5.45
N PRO A 161 6.81 2.70 -6.76
CA PRO A 161 5.57 2.68 -7.53
C PRO A 161 4.91 1.29 -7.65
N ILE A 162 5.72 0.24 -7.75
CA ILE A 162 5.21 -1.14 -7.90
C ILE A 162 4.60 -1.63 -6.58
N ALA A 163 5.27 -1.38 -5.46
CA ALA A 163 4.78 -1.77 -4.14
C ALA A 163 3.47 -1.08 -3.80
N THR A 164 3.38 0.23 -4.02
CA THR A 164 2.16 0.99 -3.79
C THR A 164 0.99 0.43 -4.59
N VAL A 165 1.16 0.14 -5.89
CA VAL A 165 0.03 -0.37 -6.71
C VAL A 165 -0.42 -1.76 -6.27
N ILE A 166 0.51 -2.66 -5.94
CA ILE A 166 0.16 -3.99 -5.45
C ILE A 166 -0.57 -3.87 -4.10
N GLN A 167 -0.09 -3.00 -3.22
CA GLN A 167 -0.71 -2.74 -1.92
C GLN A 167 -2.10 -2.13 -2.06
N ASP A 168 -2.27 -1.12 -2.91
CA ASP A 168 -3.54 -0.45 -3.17
C ASP A 168 -4.56 -1.45 -3.73
N THR A 169 -4.14 -2.27 -4.69
CA THR A 169 -4.98 -3.31 -5.28
C THR A 169 -5.42 -4.34 -4.23
N ALA A 170 -4.48 -4.84 -3.41
CA ALA A 170 -4.80 -5.76 -2.33
C ALA A 170 -5.77 -5.13 -1.31
N SER A 171 -5.57 -3.87 -0.95
CA SER A 171 -6.39 -3.13 0.01
C SER A 171 -7.82 -2.93 -0.51
N VAL A 172 -7.97 -2.54 -1.78
CA VAL A 172 -9.28 -2.39 -2.44
C VAL A 172 -9.99 -3.74 -2.54
N LEU A 173 -9.29 -4.82 -2.89
CA LEU A 173 -9.88 -6.16 -2.97
C LEU A 173 -10.35 -6.65 -1.59
N ILE A 174 -9.49 -6.54 -0.57
CA ILE A 174 -9.83 -6.90 0.81
C ILE A 174 -11.07 -6.11 1.27
N TYR A 175 -11.06 -4.80 1.06
CA TYR A 175 -12.17 -3.96 1.49
C TYR A 175 -13.45 -4.27 0.73
N GLY A 176 -13.37 -4.34 -0.60
CA GLY A 176 -14.52 -4.62 -1.44
C GLY A 176 -15.16 -5.97 -1.15
N PHE A 177 -14.37 -7.03 -0.92
CA PHE A 177 -14.91 -8.34 -0.56
C PHE A 177 -15.57 -8.35 0.81
N ILE A 178 -14.94 -7.76 1.83
CA ILE A 178 -15.49 -7.70 3.19
C ILE A 178 -16.75 -6.83 3.22
N ALA A 179 -16.73 -5.67 2.56
CA ALA A 179 -17.89 -4.79 2.46
C ALA A 179 -19.04 -5.50 1.75
N SER A 180 -18.77 -6.16 0.63
CA SER A 180 -19.80 -6.92 -0.11
C SER A 180 -20.40 -8.03 0.75
N ALA A 181 -19.58 -8.76 1.52
CA ALA A 181 -20.05 -9.86 2.36
C ALA A 181 -20.90 -9.42 3.56
N LEU A 182 -20.82 -8.14 3.98
CA LEU A 182 -21.49 -7.61 5.17
C LEU A 182 -22.64 -6.66 4.85
N ILE A 183 -22.66 -6.05 3.66
CA ILE A 183 -23.61 -4.99 3.29
C ILE A 183 -24.61 -5.45 2.23
N LEU A 184 -24.24 -6.42 1.37
CA LEU A 184 -25.17 -7.05 0.42
C LEU A 184 -25.90 -8.21 1.10
#